data_AF-A0A9P7RV89-F1
#
_entry.id   AF-A0A9P7RV89-F1
#
_cell.length_a   1.000
_cell.length_b   1.000
_cell.length_c   1.000
_cell.angle_alpha   90.00
_cell.angle_beta   90.00
_cell.angle_gamma   90.00
#
_symmetry.space_group_name_H-M   'P 1'
#
loop_
_entity.id
_entity.type
_entity.pdbx_description
1 polymer ?
#
loop_
_entity_poly.entity_id
_entity_poly.type
_entity_poly.pdbx_seq_one_letter_code
_entity_poly.pdbx_strand_id
1 'polypeptide(L)'
;MPQVEHFVSAQLDHNNNISVETQYLYLPSDFSQQERTKLSLDFLSSIELKLREGECNDAIMGLCDAINYKMVMRDNQRANSRGVIQNTRSVKWLKSAEVKKQVYASHYRASRSAILSLLGVDESPDYPVLNDEDMYTKNPTAARELGDGKRVDAWIWRYGQLKGLGTQAKAEFLIDGGSRLQSL
;
A
#
# COMPACT_ATOMS: atom_id res chain seq x y z
N MET A 1 -16.01 18.85 -25.79
CA MET A 1 -14.61 18.48 -25.51
C MET A 1 -14.11 17.58 -26.65
N PRO A 2 -13.58 18.15 -27.74
CA PRO A 2 -13.30 17.38 -28.97
C PRO A 2 -11.99 16.58 -28.96
N GLN A 3 -11.10 16.77 -27.96
CA GLN A 3 -9.77 16.12 -27.94
C GLN A 3 -9.75 14.74 -27.26
N VAL A 4 -10.72 14.44 -26.39
CA VAL A 4 -10.79 13.15 -25.68
C VAL A 4 -11.52 12.09 -26.52
N GLU A 5 -12.33 12.52 -27.50
CA GLU A 5 -13.15 11.64 -28.33
C GLU A 5 -12.34 10.59 -29.09
N HIS A 6 -11.12 10.91 -29.53
CA HIS A 6 -10.24 9.98 -30.24
C HIS A 6 -9.83 8.76 -29.37
N PHE A 7 -9.61 8.96 -28.07
CA PHE A 7 -9.28 7.87 -27.14
C PHE A 7 -10.49 7.00 -26.84
N VAL A 8 -11.67 7.62 -26.74
CA VAL A 8 -12.93 6.92 -26.49
C VAL A 8 -13.36 6.11 -27.72
N SER A 9 -13.18 6.64 -28.94
CA SER A 9 -13.50 5.92 -30.17
C SER A 9 -12.63 4.69 -30.39
N ALA A 10 -11.33 4.77 -30.04
CA ALA A 10 -10.42 3.62 -30.13
C ALA A 10 -10.80 2.47 -29.17
N GLN A 11 -11.44 2.79 -28.03
CA GLN A 11 -11.89 1.82 -27.04
C GLN A 11 -13.14 1.03 -27.50
N LEU A 12 -14.01 1.65 -28.31
CA LEU A 12 -15.27 1.06 -28.74
C LEU A 12 -15.08 -0.09 -29.75
N ASP A 13 -14.01 -0.03 -30.56
CA ASP A 13 -13.73 -1.04 -31.58
C ASP A 13 -13.11 -2.34 -31.02
N HIS A 14 -12.57 -2.32 -29.80
CA HIS A 14 -11.88 -3.46 -29.15
C HIS A 14 -12.72 -4.23 -28.12
N ASN A 15 -13.96 -3.80 -27.88
CA ASN A 15 -14.67 -4.08 -26.62
C ASN A 15 -15.46 -5.40 -26.55
N ASN A 16 -15.15 -6.40 -27.39
CA ASN A 16 -15.93 -7.65 -27.44
C ASN A 16 -15.38 -8.80 -26.57
N ASN A 17 -14.23 -8.63 -25.89
CA ASN A 17 -13.65 -9.70 -25.08
C ASN A 17 -12.70 -9.25 -23.94
N ILE A 18 -12.84 -8.01 -23.44
CA ILE A 18 -12.03 -7.50 -22.33
C ILE A 18 -12.85 -7.62 -21.05
N SER A 19 -12.28 -8.21 -19.99
CA SER A 19 -12.94 -8.22 -18.68
C SER A 19 -13.07 -6.79 -18.19
N VAL A 20 -14.22 -6.42 -17.63
CA VAL A 20 -14.51 -5.04 -17.18
C VAL A 20 -13.44 -4.51 -16.23
N GLU A 21 -12.80 -5.40 -15.46
CA GLU A 21 -11.69 -5.10 -14.54
C GLU A 21 -10.35 -4.72 -15.21
N THR A 22 -10.22 -4.92 -16.53
CA THR A 22 -9.02 -4.58 -17.31
C THR A 22 -9.24 -3.40 -18.25
N GLN A 23 -10.42 -2.77 -18.21
CA GLN A 23 -10.71 -1.61 -19.03
C GLN A 23 -9.92 -0.38 -18.53
N TYR A 24 -9.19 0.26 -19.45
CA TYR A 24 -8.44 1.47 -19.15
C TYR A 24 -9.41 2.64 -18.88
N LEU A 25 -9.27 3.28 -17.73
CA LEU A 25 -10.15 4.37 -17.31
C LEU A 25 -9.66 5.76 -17.74
N TYR A 26 -8.44 5.87 -18.27
CA TYR A 26 -7.80 7.12 -18.69
C TYR A 26 -7.86 8.18 -17.59
N LEU A 27 -7.37 7.81 -16.41
CA LEU A 27 -7.26 8.73 -15.29
C LEU A 27 -6.12 9.73 -15.57
N PRO A 28 -6.16 10.94 -14.97
CA PRO A 28 -5.05 11.88 -15.07
C PRO A 28 -3.68 11.27 -14.77
N SER A 29 -3.57 10.29 -13.87
CA SER A 29 -2.33 9.55 -13.57
C SER A 29 -1.74 8.77 -14.76
N ASP A 30 -2.57 8.43 -15.75
CA ASP A 30 -2.18 7.66 -16.93
C ASP A 30 -1.51 8.54 -18.01
N PHE A 31 -1.66 9.87 -17.89
CA PHE A 31 -1.13 10.84 -18.83
C PHE A 31 0.15 11.50 -18.31
N SER A 32 1.09 11.75 -19.21
CA SER A 32 2.26 12.55 -18.90
C SER A 32 1.87 13.97 -18.49
N GLN A 33 2.74 14.68 -17.76
CA GLN A 33 2.47 16.05 -17.33
C GLN A 33 2.18 16.98 -18.53
N GLN A 34 2.87 16.79 -19.66
CA GLN A 34 2.66 17.57 -20.89
C GLN A 34 1.28 17.33 -21.50
N GLU A 35 0.82 16.08 -21.52
CA GLU A 35 -0.51 15.71 -22.04
C GLU A 35 -1.62 16.23 -21.13
N ARG A 36 -1.42 16.18 -19.80
CA ARG A 36 -2.37 16.76 -18.84
C ARG A 36 -2.59 18.25 -19.07
N THR A 37 -1.52 19.02 -19.26
CA THR A 37 -1.62 20.45 -19.57
C THR A 37 -2.30 20.69 -20.91
N LYS A 38 -1.96 19.89 -21.95
CA LYS A 38 -2.59 19.99 -23.27
C LYS A 38 -4.10 19.72 -23.22
N LEU A 39 -4.51 18.73 -22.42
CA LEU A 39 -5.91 18.34 -22.22
C LEU A 39 -6.63 19.18 -21.15
N SER A 40 -5.93 20.14 -20.52
CA SER A 40 -6.45 20.98 -19.42
C SER A 40 -7.01 20.15 -18.26
N LEU A 41 -6.34 19.06 -17.90
CA LEU A 41 -6.73 18.13 -16.83
C LEU A 41 -6.22 18.54 -15.44
N ASP A 42 -5.63 19.73 -15.30
CA ASP A 42 -4.97 20.17 -14.06
C ASP A 42 -5.91 20.13 -12.85
N PHE A 43 -7.15 20.61 -13.01
CA PHE A 43 -8.15 20.55 -11.95
C PHE A 43 -8.47 19.10 -11.54
N LEU A 44 -8.69 18.22 -12.53
CA LEU A 44 -9.01 16.82 -12.28
C LEU A 44 -7.83 16.08 -11.63
N SER A 45 -6.60 16.40 -12.04
CA SER A 45 -5.39 15.84 -11.45
C SER A 45 -5.25 16.19 -9.96
N SER A 46 -5.68 17.39 -9.55
CA SER A 46 -5.67 17.79 -8.13
C SER A 46 -6.70 17.02 -7.29
N ILE A 47 -7.83 16.67 -7.89
CA ILE A 47 -8.87 15.84 -7.27
C ILE A 47 -8.38 14.41 -7.15
N GLU A 48 -7.85 13.85 -8.24
CA GLU A 48 -7.30 12.50 -8.24
C GLU A 48 -6.19 12.37 -7.22
N LEU A 49 -5.27 13.34 -7.14
CA LEU A 49 -4.20 13.34 -6.16
C LEU A 49 -4.76 13.12 -4.75
N LYS A 50 -5.73 13.95 -4.32
CA LYS A 50 -6.38 13.81 -3.01
C LYS A 50 -7.05 12.46 -2.80
N LEU A 51 -7.68 11.91 -3.84
CA LEU A 51 -8.31 10.59 -3.78
C LEU A 51 -7.25 9.50 -3.56
N ARG A 52 -6.13 9.56 -4.29
CA ARG A 52 -5.01 8.62 -4.13
C ARG A 52 -4.32 8.77 -2.78
N GLU A 53 -4.23 9.97 -2.23
CA GLU A 53 -3.75 10.15 -0.85
C GLU A 53 -4.63 9.39 0.14
N GLY A 54 -5.96 9.48 -0.01
CA GLY A 54 -6.91 8.72 0.79
C GLY A 54 -6.73 7.21 0.63
N GLU A 55 -6.64 6.74 -0.63
CA GLU A 55 -6.44 5.33 -0.95
C GLU A 55 -5.13 4.77 -0.34
N CYS A 56 -4.03 5.54 -0.40
CA CYS A 56 -2.77 5.19 0.25
C CYS A 56 -2.95 5.03 1.77
N ASN A 57 -3.62 5.98 2.42
CA ASN A 57 -3.84 5.93 3.86
C ASN A 57 -4.70 4.73 4.25
N ASP A 58 -5.79 4.48 3.53
CA ASP A 58 -6.69 3.35 3.76
C ASP A 58 -5.98 2.02 3.52
N ALA A 59 -5.13 1.93 2.48
CA ALA A 59 -4.35 0.75 2.18
C ALA A 59 -3.32 0.44 3.28
N ILE A 60 -2.62 1.45 3.81
CA ILE A 60 -1.67 1.26 4.93
C ILE A 60 -2.40 0.85 6.20
N MET A 61 -3.52 1.48 6.54
CA MET A 61 -4.33 1.09 7.71
C MET A 61 -4.82 -0.35 7.57
N GLY A 62 -5.39 -0.70 6.42
CA GLY A 62 -5.84 -2.06 6.12
C GLY A 62 -4.70 -3.09 6.14
N LEU A 63 -3.50 -2.70 5.69
CA LEU A 63 -2.31 -3.54 5.74
C LEU A 63 -1.90 -3.83 7.19
N CYS A 64 -1.82 -2.81 8.04
CA CYS A 64 -1.50 -2.95 9.47
C CYS A 64 -2.53 -3.86 10.18
N ASP A 65 -3.81 -3.67 9.89
CA ASP A 65 -4.88 -4.50 10.43
C ASP A 65 -4.78 -5.96 9.96
N ALA A 66 -4.49 -6.19 8.68
CA ALA A 66 -4.31 -7.54 8.14
C ALA A 66 -3.09 -8.25 8.76
N ILE A 67 -2.00 -7.53 8.98
CA ILE A 67 -0.79 -8.06 9.65
C ILE A 67 -1.13 -8.45 11.10
N ASN A 68 -1.75 -7.54 11.86
CA ASN A 68 -2.17 -7.80 13.25
C ASN A 68 -3.12 -8.98 13.36
N TYR A 69 -4.15 -9.01 12.50
CA TYR A 69 -5.13 -10.07 12.44
C TYR A 69 -4.48 -11.43 12.17
N LYS A 70 -3.54 -11.49 11.21
CA LYS A 70 -2.80 -12.71 10.88
C LYS A 70 -2.00 -13.22 12.09
N MET A 71 -1.35 -12.32 12.83
CA MET A 71 -0.56 -12.70 14.01
C MET A 71 -1.42 -13.26 15.12
N VAL A 72 -2.47 -12.54 15.52
CA VAL A 72 -3.40 -12.99 16.57
C VAL A 72 -4.01 -14.35 16.20
N MET A 73 -4.39 -14.53 14.93
CA MET A 73 -4.94 -15.80 14.46
C MET A 73 -3.91 -16.94 14.52
N ARG A 74 -2.63 -16.66 14.24
CA ARG A 74 -1.55 -17.64 14.34
C ARG A 74 -1.32 -18.09 15.78
N ASP A 75 -1.37 -17.18 16.74
CA ASP A 75 -1.24 -17.55 18.16
C ASP A 75 -2.45 -18.33 18.65
N ASN A 76 -3.65 -17.91 18.24
CA ASN A 76 -4.87 -18.63 18.55
C ASN A 76 -4.82 -20.06 17.99
N GLN A 77 -4.34 -20.23 16.75
CA GLN A 77 -4.11 -21.55 16.16
C GLN A 77 -3.15 -22.37 17.02
N ARG A 78 -2.01 -21.79 17.43
CA ARG A 78 -1.00 -22.48 18.25
C ARG A 78 -1.54 -22.91 19.61
N ALA A 79 -2.39 -22.09 20.24
CA ALA A 79 -2.97 -22.38 21.56
C ALA A 79 -4.14 -23.37 21.49
N ASN A 80 -5.00 -23.25 20.48
CA ASN A 80 -6.34 -23.85 20.50
C ASN A 80 -6.56 -24.95 19.47
N SER A 81 -5.83 -24.99 18.36
CA SER A 81 -6.08 -25.98 17.31
C SER A 81 -5.50 -27.34 17.70
N ARG A 82 -6.38 -28.28 18.09
CA ARG A 82 -6.05 -29.67 18.38
C ARG A 82 -6.71 -30.57 17.33
N GLY A 83 -5.91 -31.39 16.65
CA GLY A 83 -6.37 -32.31 15.63
C GLY A 83 -6.56 -31.70 14.24
N VAL A 84 -6.84 -32.56 13.25
CA VAL A 84 -6.76 -32.24 11.82
C VAL A 84 -7.82 -31.22 11.38
N ILE A 85 -9.08 -31.39 11.80
CA ILE A 85 -10.20 -30.53 11.34
C ILE A 85 -10.01 -29.07 11.77
N GLN A 86 -9.62 -28.85 13.03
CA GLN A 86 -9.37 -27.51 13.56
C GLN A 86 -8.16 -26.87 12.87
N ASN A 87 -7.09 -27.65 12.67
CA ASN A 87 -5.92 -27.20 11.93
C ASN A 87 -6.26 -26.75 10.50
N THR A 88 -7.05 -27.52 9.75
CA THR A 88 -7.44 -27.15 8.38
C THR A 88 -8.21 -25.84 8.33
N ARG A 89 -9.13 -25.60 9.28
CA ARG A 89 -9.89 -24.34 9.36
C ARG A 89 -8.98 -23.15 9.69
N SER A 90 -8.11 -23.30 10.69
CA SER A 90 -7.17 -22.25 11.09
C SER A 90 -6.19 -21.90 9.97
N VAL A 91 -5.68 -22.90 9.23
CA VAL A 91 -4.84 -22.68 8.05
C VAL A 91 -5.58 -21.93 6.95
N LYS A 92 -6.86 -22.26 6.71
CA LYS A 92 -7.69 -21.53 5.73
C LYS A 92 -7.81 -20.06 6.10
N TRP A 93 -8.07 -19.74 7.37
CA TRP A 93 -8.15 -18.35 7.83
C TRP A 93 -6.80 -17.62 7.73
N LEU A 94 -5.71 -18.28 8.07
CA LEU A 94 -4.36 -17.71 7.93
C LEU A 94 -4.04 -17.38 6.47
N LYS A 95 -4.43 -18.27 5.54
CA LYS A 95 -4.30 -18.03 4.10
C LYS A 95 -5.15 -16.85 3.63
N SER A 96 -6.39 -16.74 4.10
CA SER A 96 -7.25 -15.59 3.80
C SER A 96 -6.67 -14.27 4.34
N ALA A 97 -6.09 -14.27 5.53
CA ALA A 97 -5.40 -13.10 6.09
C ALA A 97 -4.16 -12.72 5.26
N GLU A 98 -3.39 -13.71 4.81
CA GLU A 98 -2.25 -13.46 3.91
C GLU A 98 -2.69 -12.85 2.57
N VAL A 99 -3.77 -13.35 1.97
CA VAL A 99 -4.32 -12.77 0.73
C VAL A 99 -4.72 -11.31 0.95
N LYS A 100 -5.44 -11.01 2.04
CA LYS A 100 -5.82 -9.62 2.37
C LYS A 100 -4.59 -8.71 2.52
N LYS A 101 -3.56 -9.18 3.22
CA LYS A 101 -2.30 -8.45 3.38
C LYS A 101 -1.68 -8.11 2.02
N GLN A 102 -1.64 -9.07 1.10
CA GLN A 102 -1.09 -8.85 -0.25
C GLN A 102 -1.95 -7.89 -1.07
N VAL A 103 -3.28 -7.98 -0.96
CA VAL A 103 -4.21 -7.05 -1.61
C VAL A 103 -3.94 -5.61 -1.15
N TYR A 104 -3.90 -5.35 0.15
CA TYR A 104 -3.62 -3.99 0.65
C TYR A 104 -2.23 -3.47 0.26
N ALA A 105 -1.21 -4.34 0.27
CA ALA A 105 0.12 -3.96 -0.22
C ALA A 105 0.10 -3.60 -1.72
N SER A 106 -0.66 -4.33 -2.54
CA SER A 106 -0.81 -4.03 -3.97
C SER A 106 -1.54 -2.70 -4.19
N HIS A 107 -2.59 -2.40 -3.42
CA HIS A 107 -3.28 -1.11 -3.48
C HIS A 107 -2.34 0.03 -3.14
N TYR A 108 -1.59 -0.06 -2.04
CA TYR A 108 -0.62 0.99 -1.69
C TYR A 108 0.42 1.21 -2.80
N ARG A 109 0.98 0.14 -3.37
CA ARG A 109 1.96 0.23 -4.46
C ARG A 109 1.36 0.90 -5.70
N ALA A 110 0.12 0.55 -6.07
CA ALA A 110 -0.59 1.14 -7.19
C ALA A 110 -0.87 2.64 -6.95
N SER A 111 -1.47 2.99 -5.81
CA SER A 111 -1.76 4.38 -5.45
C SER A 111 -0.50 5.23 -5.34
N ARG A 112 0.60 4.68 -4.78
CA ARG A 112 1.91 5.33 -4.75
C ARG A 112 2.40 5.65 -6.16
N SER A 113 2.35 4.69 -7.08
CA SER A 113 2.81 4.92 -8.47
C SER A 113 1.99 6.01 -9.17
N ALA A 114 0.68 6.05 -8.94
CA ALA A 114 -0.20 7.09 -9.47
C ALA A 114 0.12 8.48 -8.88
N ILE A 115 0.35 8.57 -7.56
CA ILE A 115 0.75 9.82 -6.90
C ILE A 115 2.07 10.35 -7.47
N LEU A 116 3.06 9.48 -7.63
CA LEU A 116 4.36 9.84 -8.18
C LEU A 116 4.26 10.33 -9.63
N SER A 117 3.47 9.65 -10.46
CA SER A 117 3.13 10.11 -11.82
C SER A 117 2.46 11.49 -11.81
N LEU A 118 1.49 11.69 -10.92
CA LEU A 118 0.77 12.96 -10.80
C LEU A 118 1.68 14.12 -10.37
N LEU A 119 2.60 13.87 -9.44
CA LEU A 119 3.59 14.84 -8.97
C LEU A 119 4.74 15.05 -9.96
N GLY A 120 5.00 14.10 -10.86
CA GLY A 120 6.13 14.13 -11.78
C GLY A 120 7.48 13.87 -11.09
N VAL A 121 7.48 13.08 -10.01
CA VAL A 121 8.68 12.77 -9.20
C VAL A 121 8.82 11.27 -9.05
N ASP A 122 10.05 10.75 -9.11
CA ASP A 122 10.31 9.31 -8.98
C ASP A 122 10.19 8.81 -7.53
N GLU A 123 10.52 9.66 -6.55
CA GLU A 123 10.48 9.33 -5.13
C GLU A 123 9.95 10.48 -4.29
N SER A 124 9.12 10.17 -3.29
CA SER A 124 8.60 11.13 -2.32
C SER A 124 8.81 10.60 -0.90
N PRO A 125 9.41 11.39 0.01
CA PRO A 125 9.53 11.02 1.43
C PRO A 125 8.18 10.82 2.13
N ASP A 126 7.12 11.45 1.63
CA ASP A 126 5.75 11.30 2.15
C ASP A 126 5.12 9.96 1.77
N TYR A 127 5.61 9.32 0.70
CA TYR A 127 5.13 8.03 0.21
C TYR A 127 6.31 7.05 0.03
N PRO A 128 6.84 6.50 1.13
CA PRO A 128 7.97 5.58 1.10
C PRO A 128 7.67 4.31 0.30
N VAL A 129 8.71 3.67 -0.22
CA VAL A 129 8.58 2.36 -0.88
C VAL A 129 8.19 1.32 0.16
N LEU A 130 7.20 0.48 -0.16
CA LEU A 130 6.79 -0.64 0.68
C LEU A 130 7.53 -1.93 0.29
N ASN A 131 8.54 -2.27 1.07
CA ASN A 131 9.28 -3.52 0.92
C ASN A 131 8.57 -4.66 1.65
N ASP A 132 8.86 -5.90 1.25
CA ASP A 132 8.26 -7.07 1.91
C ASP A 132 8.73 -7.23 3.37
N GLU A 133 9.90 -6.68 3.70
CA GLU A 133 10.45 -6.62 5.06
C GLU A 133 9.61 -5.72 5.98
N ASP A 134 9.00 -4.67 5.43
CA ASP A 134 8.15 -3.75 6.17
C ASP A 134 6.80 -4.38 6.56
N MET A 135 6.41 -5.47 5.88
CA MET A 135 5.13 -6.17 6.09
C MET A 135 5.16 -7.14 7.29
N TYR A 136 6.12 -6.96 8.19
CA TYR A 136 6.29 -7.73 9.41
C TYR A 136 6.15 -6.83 10.64
N THR A 137 5.67 -7.43 11.74
CA THR A 137 5.63 -6.78 13.05
C THR A 137 5.87 -7.82 14.14
N LYS A 138 6.14 -7.36 15.36
CA LYS A 138 6.11 -8.24 16.51
C LYS A 138 4.68 -8.47 16.94
N ASN A 139 4.40 -9.66 17.45
CA ASN A 139 3.09 -9.95 18.01
C ASN A 139 2.78 -8.97 19.17
N PRO A 140 1.73 -8.12 19.05
CA PRO A 140 1.40 -7.16 20.10
C PRO A 140 0.80 -7.81 21.35
N THR A 141 0.30 -9.05 21.23
CA THR A 141 -0.40 -9.77 22.31
C THR A 141 0.55 -10.63 23.15
N ALA A 142 1.73 -10.98 22.62
CA ALA A 142 2.72 -11.74 23.36
C ALA A 142 3.44 -10.87 24.40
N ALA A 143 3.83 -11.50 25.52
CA ALA A 143 4.74 -10.86 26.46
C ALA A 143 6.06 -10.52 25.77
N ARG A 144 6.59 -9.31 25.99
CA ARG A 144 7.86 -8.88 25.42
C ARG A 144 9.00 -9.73 25.98
N GLU A 145 9.82 -10.28 25.10
CA GLU A 145 10.97 -11.09 25.49
C GLU A 145 12.26 -10.23 25.51
N LEU A 146 13.25 -10.68 26.29
CA LEU A 146 14.54 -10.01 26.38
C LEU A 146 15.22 -10.02 24.99
N GLY A 147 15.40 -8.83 24.39
CA GLY A 147 15.93 -8.67 23.03
C GLY A 147 14.94 -8.02 22.06
N ASP A 148 13.65 -7.92 22.42
CA ASP A 148 12.63 -7.27 21.58
C ASP A 148 12.88 -5.78 21.35
N GLY A 149 13.64 -5.11 22.22
CA GLY A 149 14.03 -3.71 22.04
C GLY A 149 14.99 -3.46 20.87
N LYS A 150 15.67 -4.50 20.35
CA LYS A 150 16.65 -4.33 19.26
C LYS A 150 16.03 -4.25 17.87
N ARG A 151 14.82 -4.79 17.66
CA ARG A 151 14.14 -4.75 16.36
C ARG A 151 13.16 -3.58 16.33
N VAL A 152 13.38 -2.61 15.47
CA VAL A 152 12.48 -1.47 15.29
C VAL A 152 11.28 -1.91 14.43
N ASP A 153 10.09 -1.41 14.73
CA ASP A 153 8.89 -1.68 13.93
C ASP A 153 8.97 -0.85 12.63
N ALA A 154 8.51 -1.43 11.51
CA ALA A 154 8.57 -0.79 10.19
C ALA A 154 7.85 0.57 10.13
N TRP A 155 8.22 1.41 9.16
CA TRP A 155 7.68 2.77 9.01
C TRP A 155 6.15 2.82 8.86
N ILE A 156 5.54 1.75 8.33
CA ILE A 156 4.09 1.63 8.14
C ILE A 156 3.30 1.82 9.46
N TRP A 157 3.89 1.45 10.60
CA TRP A 157 3.27 1.55 11.93
C TRP A 157 3.20 2.98 12.46
N ARG A 158 3.96 3.89 11.84
CA ARG A 158 4.06 5.30 12.22
C ARG A 158 3.69 6.23 11.07
N TYR A 159 3.09 5.69 10.01
CA TYR A 159 2.83 6.41 8.76
C TYR A 159 2.03 7.71 8.93
N GLY A 160 1.06 7.74 9.85
CA GLY A 160 0.29 8.96 10.16
C GLY A 160 1.13 10.14 10.69
N GLN A 161 2.35 9.90 11.16
CA GLN A 161 3.26 10.94 11.66
C GLN A 161 4.13 11.55 10.55
N LEU A 162 4.26 10.91 9.38
CA LEU A 162 5.13 11.37 8.30
C LEU A 162 4.66 12.69 7.69
N LYS A 163 3.35 12.86 7.45
CA LYS A 163 2.78 13.98 6.68
C LYS A 163 3.04 15.38 7.28
N GLY A 164 3.43 15.48 8.55
CA GLY A 164 3.72 16.74 9.24
C GLY A 164 5.21 17.02 9.51
N LEU A 165 6.11 16.10 9.16
CA LEU A 165 7.54 16.21 9.46
C LEU A 165 8.30 16.99 8.37
N GLY A 166 9.34 17.72 8.76
CA GLY A 166 10.26 18.36 7.81
C GLY A 166 11.07 17.33 7.01
N THR A 167 11.58 17.69 5.83
CA THR A 167 12.26 16.77 4.91
C THR A 167 13.45 16.03 5.55
N GLN A 168 14.26 16.73 6.37
CA GLN A 168 15.37 16.10 7.11
C GLN A 168 14.86 15.12 8.18
N ALA A 169 13.81 15.49 8.93
CA ALA A 169 13.22 14.62 9.94
C ALA A 169 12.54 13.37 9.32
N LYS A 170 11.95 13.49 8.13
CA LYS A 170 11.41 12.35 7.37
C LYS A 170 12.51 11.38 6.95
N ALA A 171 13.63 11.90 6.44
CA ALA A 171 14.77 11.06 6.04
C ALA A 171 15.36 10.32 7.26
N GLU A 172 15.60 11.01 8.38
CA GLU A 172 16.04 10.38 9.62
C GLU A 172 15.05 9.32 10.13
N PHE A 173 13.75 9.59 10.04
CA PHE A 173 12.71 8.65 10.45
C PHE A 173 12.70 7.36 9.63
N LEU A 174 12.85 7.46 8.31
CA LEU A 174 12.94 6.29 7.42
C LEU A 174 14.21 5.49 7.68
N ILE A 175 15.32 6.17 7.99
CA ILE A 175 16.59 5.55 8.37
C ILE A 175 16.48 4.87 9.75
N ASP A 176 15.86 5.47 10.76
CA ASP A 176 15.70 4.83 12.08
C ASP A 176 14.77 3.60 12.01
N GLY A 177 13.81 3.60 11.07
CA GLY A 177 12.96 2.45 10.75
C GLY A 177 13.70 1.28 10.08
N GLY A 178 14.71 1.55 9.23
CA GLY A 178 15.42 0.52 8.45
C GLY A 178 16.87 0.20 8.89
N SER A 179 17.57 1.11 9.56
CA SER A 179 19.05 1.10 9.63
C SER A 179 19.65 0.56 10.93
N ARG A 180 18.86 0.22 11.96
CA ARG A 180 19.42 -0.50 13.14
C ARG A 180 19.60 -2.01 12.91
N LEU A 181 19.38 -2.51 11.69
CA LEU A 181 19.63 -3.90 11.32
C LEU A 181 21.05 -4.16 10.77
N GLN A 182 21.91 -3.15 10.61
CA GLN A 182 23.27 -3.34 10.05
C GLN A 182 24.45 -3.05 10.98
N SER A 183 24.21 -2.67 12.24
CA SER A 183 25.28 -2.63 13.25
C SER A 183 25.01 -3.69 14.32
N LEU A 184 25.47 -4.92 14.05
CA LEU A 184 26.01 -5.93 14.99
C LEU A 184 26.07 -7.31 14.32
#